data_AF-A0A1H3IIQ7-F1
#
_entry.id   AF-A0A1H3IIQ7-F1
#
_cell.length_a   1.000
_cell.length_b   1.000
_cell.length_c   1.000
_cell.angle_alpha   90.00
_cell.angle_beta   90.00
_cell.angle_gamma   90.00
#
_symmetry.space_group_name_H-M   'P 1'
#
loop_
_entity.id
_entity.type
_entity.pdbx_description
1 polymer ?
#
loop_
_entity_poly.entity_id
_entity_poly.type
_entity_poly.pdbx_seq_one_letter_code
_entity_poly.pdbx_strand_id
1 'polypeptide(L)'
;MKYRTKQLILSACSLALLGGTHFALADTASDTETLLNWAEKTYPQFFPSHQTTQSIDPWLFRHYPEANIYAGVNKHENNAYVMGGPWGNEPTLIDTLPNIINHIADTGGNGGIAACNTANVPAGLVFTQKDNVVNVTTNGRCIEIPSNTNFCETPKQPAETGISVLSASSVATTTWSGITLSIPFDPSTFSASNVKHCTIHAPAEQANLIVNTDICMDMTKQLENQLMPLIAQGLATVTPPITLTTQSTFQSQQVADCFATDATTIYNAVTQEMWIKGDGGFTKINN
;
A
#
# COMPACT_ATOMS: atom_id res chain seq x y z
N MET A 1 50.44 -37.84 34.53
CA MET A 1 49.11 -37.21 34.34
C MET A 1 48.37 -38.05 33.31
N LYS A 2 47.48 -39.03 33.53
CA LYS A 2 46.42 -39.34 34.51
C LYS A 2 45.32 -38.28 34.67
N TYR A 3 44.13 -38.66 34.17
CA TYR A 3 42.76 -38.14 34.35
C TYR A 3 42.41 -36.87 33.52
N ARG A 4 41.37 -36.80 32.68
CA ARG A 4 40.16 -37.64 32.46
C ARG A 4 39.65 -37.42 31.02
N THR A 5 39.39 -38.51 30.31
CA THR A 5 38.51 -38.56 29.15
C THR A 5 37.14 -39.08 29.63
N LYS A 6 36.06 -38.58 29.02
CA LYS A 6 34.66 -39.09 29.04
C LYS A 6 33.78 -38.75 30.25
N GLN A 7 32.91 -37.75 30.06
CA GLN A 7 31.48 -37.89 30.42
C GLN A 7 30.62 -37.01 29.51
N LEU A 8 30.10 -37.67 28.47
CA LEU A 8 28.98 -37.26 27.64
C LEU A 8 27.66 -37.47 28.44
N ILE A 9 26.62 -36.71 28.09
CA ILE A 9 25.17 -36.94 28.35
C ILE A 9 24.64 -36.39 29.68
N LEU A 10 23.92 -35.25 29.61
CA LEU A 10 22.65 -34.92 30.30
C LEU A 10 22.45 -33.39 30.40
N SER A 11 21.92 -32.76 29.35
CA SER A 11 20.97 -31.65 29.50
C SER A 11 20.27 -31.38 28.17
N ALA A 12 19.47 -32.36 27.76
CA ALA A 12 18.44 -32.18 26.74
C ALA A 12 17.09 -32.33 27.46
N CYS A 13 16.14 -31.46 27.10
CA CYS A 13 14.76 -31.36 27.55
C CYS A 13 14.49 -30.58 28.85
N SER A 14 13.62 -29.54 28.70
CA SER A 14 12.86 -28.73 29.67
C SER A 14 13.37 -27.27 29.70
N LEU A 15 12.83 -26.26 28.99
CA LEU A 15 11.44 -25.94 28.63
C LEU A 15 11.37 -25.44 27.18
N ALA A 16 10.65 -26.17 26.33
CA ALA A 16 9.79 -25.56 25.33
C ALA A 16 8.48 -25.12 26.04
N LEU A 17 7.81 -24.12 25.47
CA LEU A 17 6.53 -23.50 25.85
C LEU A 17 6.66 -22.18 26.62
N LEU A 18 6.27 -21.12 25.89
CA LEU A 18 5.71 -19.80 26.24
C LEU A 18 6.48 -18.70 25.46
N GLY A 19 5.95 -18.06 24.42
CA GLY A 19 4.61 -18.07 23.85
C GLY A 19 4.65 -17.93 22.32
N GLY A 20 3.56 -18.39 21.69
CA GLY A 20 3.36 -18.32 20.25
C GLY A 20 3.47 -16.89 19.76
N THR A 21 4.43 -16.65 18.88
CA THR A 21 4.52 -15.43 18.10
C THR A 21 3.34 -15.39 17.13
N HIS A 22 2.30 -14.65 17.48
CA HIS A 22 1.19 -14.35 16.56
C HIS A 22 1.67 -13.34 15.50
N PHE A 23 2.23 -13.85 14.40
CA PHE A 23 2.54 -13.05 13.19
C PHE A 23 1.56 -13.30 12.03
N ALA A 24 0.50 -14.09 12.22
CA ALA A 24 -0.40 -14.50 11.13
C ALA A 24 -1.60 -13.57 10.87
N LEU A 25 -1.92 -12.61 11.76
CA LEU A 25 -3.16 -11.81 11.62
C LEU A 25 -3.08 -10.76 10.51
N ALA A 26 -1.91 -10.22 10.22
CA ALA A 26 -1.72 -9.23 9.15
C ALA A 26 -1.85 -9.87 7.75
N ASP A 27 -1.33 -11.10 7.62
CA ASP A 27 -1.43 -11.91 6.39
C ASP A 27 -2.91 -12.26 6.11
N THR A 28 -3.61 -12.82 7.11
CA THR A 28 -5.03 -13.18 6.97
C THR A 28 -5.91 -11.99 6.59
N ALA A 29 -5.69 -10.80 7.16
CA ALA A 29 -6.52 -9.63 6.83
C ALA A 29 -6.30 -9.14 5.39
N SER A 30 -5.04 -9.03 4.95
CA SER A 30 -4.70 -8.63 3.58
C SER A 30 -5.16 -9.65 2.55
N ASP A 31 -4.99 -10.94 2.85
CA ASP A 31 -5.48 -12.04 2.01
C ASP A 31 -7.00 -12.08 1.97
N THR A 32 -7.68 -11.77 3.07
CA THR A 32 -9.15 -11.69 3.07
C THR A 32 -9.64 -10.58 2.14
N GLU A 33 -9.03 -9.40 2.17
CA GLU A 33 -9.35 -8.32 1.21
C GLU A 33 -9.12 -8.78 -0.23
N THR A 34 -7.99 -9.45 -0.47
CA THR A 34 -7.63 -10.00 -1.78
C THR A 34 -8.71 -10.96 -2.28
N LEU A 35 -9.06 -11.93 -1.46
CA LEU A 35 -10.10 -12.90 -1.75
C LEU A 35 -11.45 -12.22 -2.06
N LEU A 36 -11.90 -11.31 -1.20
CA LEU A 36 -13.25 -10.75 -1.29
C LEU A 36 -13.41 -9.80 -2.49
N ASN A 37 -12.39 -8.99 -2.80
CA ASN A 37 -12.38 -8.17 -4.01
C ASN A 37 -12.34 -9.03 -5.29
N TRP A 38 -11.54 -10.11 -5.28
CA TRP A 38 -11.52 -11.04 -6.40
C TRP A 38 -12.89 -11.70 -6.61
N ALA A 39 -13.55 -12.08 -5.52
CA ALA A 39 -14.87 -12.69 -5.57
C ALA A 39 -15.92 -11.74 -6.17
N GLU A 40 -15.96 -10.47 -5.75
CA GLU A 40 -16.83 -9.42 -6.32
C GLU A 40 -16.65 -9.27 -7.83
N LYS A 41 -15.40 -9.28 -8.31
CA LYS A 41 -15.08 -9.14 -9.73
C LYS A 41 -15.41 -10.40 -10.54
N THR A 42 -15.16 -11.56 -9.97
CA THR A 42 -15.24 -12.85 -10.68
C THR A 42 -16.65 -13.42 -10.69
N TYR A 43 -17.42 -13.17 -9.63
CA TYR A 43 -18.77 -13.69 -9.45
C TYR A 43 -19.78 -12.57 -9.14
N PRO A 44 -19.95 -11.57 -10.03
CA PRO A 44 -20.85 -10.44 -9.81
C PRO A 44 -22.33 -10.85 -9.68
N GLN A 45 -22.70 -12.04 -10.15
CA GLN A 45 -24.04 -12.60 -9.93
C GLN A 45 -24.32 -12.97 -8.46
N PHE A 46 -23.27 -13.18 -7.66
CA PHE A 46 -23.37 -13.50 -6.23
C PHE A 46 -22.91 -12.33 -5.35
N PHE A 47 -21.94 -11.56 -5.83
CA PHE A 47 -21.35 -10.43 -5.11
C PHE A 47 -21.47 -9.15 -5.97
N PRO A 48 -22.71 -8.63 -6.15
CA PRO A 48 -23.02 -7.63 -7.17
C PRO A 48 -22.55 -6.21 -6.86
N SER A 49 -22.14 -5.95 -5.62
CA SER A 49 -21.72 -4.64 -5.14
C SER A 49 -20.51 -4.76 -4.24
N HIS A 50 -19.64 -3.75 -4.25
CA HIS A 50 -18.51 -3.69 -3.33
C HIS A 50 -18.98 -3.37 -1.91
N GLN A 51 -18.48 -4.12 -0.93
CA GLN A 51 -18.83 -3.95 0.48
C GLN A 51 -17.57 -3.73 1.34
N THR A 52 -17.70 -2.97 2.42
CA THR A 52 -16.60 -2.81 3.38
C THR A 52 -16.44 -4.07 4.21
N THR A 53 -15.19 -4.55 4.35
CA THR A 53 -14.88 -5.68 5.22
C THR A 53 -15.10 -5.31 6.68
N GLN A 54 -15.89 -6.13 7.35
CA GLN A 54 -16.22 -6.05 8.77
C GLN A 54 -15.44 -7.13 9.53
N SER A 55 -15.17 -6.87 10.80
CA SER A 55 -14.45 -7.79 11.68
C SER A 55 -15.28 -8.05 12.92
N ILE A 56 -15.60 -9.33 13.17
CA ILE A 56 -16.20 -9.82 14.42
C ILE A 56 -15.55 -11.13 14.73
N ASP A 57 -14.89 -11.28 15.88
CA ASP A 57 -14.17 -12.53 16.17
C ASP A 57 -15.09 -13.77 16.10
N PRO A 58 -14.72 -14.86 15.36
CA PRO A 58 -13.45 -15.11 14.67
C PRO A 58 -13.38 -14.68 13.18
N TRP A 59 -14.32 -13.91 12.67
CA TRP A 59 -14.52 -13.60 11.24
C TRP A 59 -13.97 -12.25 10.76
N LEU A 60 -13.49 -12.24 9.52
CA LEU A 60 -13.38 -11.07 8.63
C LEU A 60 -14.34 -11.29 7.47
N PHE A 61 -15.32 -10.42 7.25
CA PHE A 61 -16.41 -10.73 6.31
C PHE A 61 -17.04 -9.49 5.66
N ARG A 62 -17.72 -9.70 4.54
CA ARG A 62 -18.58 -8.73 3.87
C ARG A 62 -20.00 -9.28 3.78
N HIS A 63 -20.98 -8.40 3.90
CA HIS A 63 -22.40 -8.72 3.71
C HIS A 63 -22.93 -7.98 2.49
N TYR A 64 -23.47 -8.74 1.53
CA TYR A 64 -24.05 -8.27 0.28
C TYR A 64 -25.59 -8.30 0.40
N PRO A 65 -26.22 -7.18 0.79
CA PRO A 65 -27.65 -7.15 1.13
C PRO A 65 -28.55 -7.47 -0.08
N GLU A 66 -28.11 -7.18 -1.30
CA GLU A 66 -28.87 -7.40 -2.53
C GLU A 66 -29.14 -8.89 -2.78
N ALA A 67 -28.19 -9.74 -2.41
CA ALA A 67 -28.28 -11.18 -2.56
C ALA A 67 -28.44 -11.92 -1.22
N ASN A 68 -28.44 -11.18 -0.11
CA ASN A 68 -28.44 -11.71 1.26
C ASN A 68 -27.35 -12.79 1.44
N ILE A 69 -26.13 -12.45 1.03
CA ILE A 69 -24.95 -13.32 1.10
C ILE A 69 -23.92 -12.68 2.02
N TYR A 70 -23.28 -13.51 2.85
CA TYR A 70 -22.08 -13.21 3.59
C TYR A 70 -20.92 -13.99 2.96
N ALA A 71 -19.78 -13.34 2.77
CA ALA A 71 -18.53 -14.00 2.41
C ALA A 71 -17.44 -13.53 3.36
N GLY A 72 -16.59 -14.45 3.83
CA GLY A 72 -15.56 -14.08 4.79
C GLY A 72 -14.62 -15.21 5.16
N VAL A 73 -13.63 -14.88 5.98
CA VAL A 73 -12.58 -15.77 6.44
C VAL A 73 -12.67 -15.93 7.95
N ASN A 74 -12.58 -17.18 8.41
CA ASN A 74 -12.41 -17.50 9.82
C ASN A 74 -10.92 -17.38 10.18
N LYS A 75 -10.57 -16.42 11.05
CA LYS A 75 -9.20 -16.12 11.48
C LYS A 75 -8.54 -17.23 12.29
N HIS A 76 -9.32 -18.12 12.92
CA HIS A 76 -8.76 -19.22 13.72
C HIS A 76 -8.39 -20.42 12.85
N GLU A 77 -9.20 -20.68 11.83
CA GLU A 77 -9.04 -21.83 10.94
C GLU A 77 -8.32 -21.48 9.64
N ASN A 78 -8.19 -20.18 9.33
CA ASN A 78 -7.65 -19.65 8.08
C ASN A 78 -8.39 -20.19 6.85
N ASN A 79 -9.71 -20.28 6.96
CA ASN A 79 -10.62 -20.87 5.97
C ASN A 79 -11.62 -19.82 5.46
N ALA A 80 -11.95 -19.89 4.18
CA ALA A 80 -12.92 -19.03 3.53
C ALA A 80 -14.30 -19.69 3.48
N TYR A 81 -15.33 -18.91 3.78
CA TYR A 81 -16.70 -19.35 3.88
C TYR A 81 -17.65 -18.40 3.17
N VAL A 82 -18.79 -18.95 2.74
CA VAL A 82 -19.96 -18.20 2.29
C VAL A 82 -21.19 -18.66 3.07
N MET A 83 -22.15 -17.76 3.27
CA MET A 83 -23.41 -18.03 3.96
C MET A 83 -24.51 -17.19 3.34
N GLY A 84 -25.72 -17.72 3.25
CA GLY A 84 -26.87 -17.06 2.62
C GLY A 84 -26.96 -17.36 1.12
N GLY A 85 -27.96 -16.74 0.47
CA GLY A 85 -28.27 -17.00 -0.94
C GLY A 85 -28.36 -18.50 -1.28
N PRO A 86 -27.64 -18.99 -2.31
CA PRO A 86 -27.70 -20.40 -2.73
C PRO A 86 -27.02 -21.38 -1.75
N TRP A 87 -26.28 -20.90 -0.75
CA TRP A 87 -25.56 -21.73 0.22
C TRP A 87 -26.34 -21.97 1.52
N GLY A 88 -27.53 -21.39 1.66
CA GLY A 88 -28.38 -21.58 2.84
C GLY A 88 -27.89 -20.82 4.08
N ASN A 89 -28.51 -21.06 5.23
CA ASN A 89 -28.31 -20.23 6.43
C ASN A 89 -27.08 -20.61 7.27
N GLU A 90 -26.31 -21.61 6.86
CA GLU A 90 -25.12 -22.07 7.57
C GLU A 90 -23.85 -21.71 6.79
N PRO A 91 -22.74 -21.35 7.45
CA PRO A 91 -21.46 -21.14 6.79
C PRO A 91 -21.02 -22.38 6.01
N THR A 92 -20.92 -22.25 4.70
CA THR A 92 -20.40 -23.27 3.80
C THR A 92 -18.93 -23.00 3.54
N LEU A 93 -18.07 -23.97 3.88
CA LEU A 93 -16.65 -23.92 3.58
C LEU A 93 -16.44 -23.94 2.06
N ILE A 94 -15.68 -22.98 1.56
CA ILE A 94 -15.24 -22.94 0.17
C ILE A 94 -13.90 -23.67 0.04
N ASP A 95 -12.88 -23.18 0.74
CA ASP A 95 -11.54 -23.76 0.80
C ASP A 95 -10.73 -23.05 1.92
N THR A 96 -9.48 -23.44 2.11
CA THR A 96 -8.51 -22.71 2.93
C THR A 96 -8.12 -21.40 2.23
N LEU A 97 -7.90 -20.33 3.02
CA LEU A 97 -7.49 -19.03 2.48
C LEU A 97 -6.20 -19.14 1.64
N PRO A 98 -5.13 -19.84 2.06
CA PRO A 98 -3.92 -19.96 1.25
C PRO A 98 -4.14 -20.65 -0.10
N ASN A 99 -5.01 -21.67 -0.17
CA ASN A 99 -5.33 -22.32 -1.44
C ASN A 99 -6.00 -21.37 -2.41
N ILE A 100 -6.92 -20.54 -1.92
CA ILE A 100 -7.63 -19.59 -2.78
C ILE A 100 -6.70 -18.46 -3.20
N ILE A 101 -5.83 -17.95 -2.33
CA ILE A 101 -4.84 -16.94 -2.71
C ILE A 101 -3.88 -17.47 -3.79
N ASN A 102 -3.40 -18.71 -3.65
CA ASN A 102 -2.59 -19.34 -4.71
C ASN A 102 -3.39 -19.48 -6.02
N HIS A 103 -4.66 -19.88 -5.94
CA HIS A 103 -5.52 -19.98 -7.11
C HIS A 103 -5.75 -18.62 -7.79
N ILE A 104 -5.97 -17.56 -7.01
CA ILE A 104 -6.13 -16.18 -7.50
C ILE A 104 -4.86 -15.74 -8.23
N ALA A 105 -3.69 -15.99 -7.65
CA ALA A 105 -2.39 -15.70 -8.25
C ALA A 105 -2.17 -16.47 -9.56
N ASP A 106 -2.47 -17.78 -9.59
CA ASP A 106 -2.27 -18.66 -10.73
C ASP A 106 -3.24 -18.35 -11.89
N THR A 107 -4.43 -17.85 -11.58
CA THR A 107 -5.45 -17.50 -12.59
C THR A 107 -5.34 -16.06 -13.10
N GLY A 108 -4.39 -15.27 -12.57
CA GLY A 108 -4.27 -13.85 -12.89
C GLY A 108 -5.49 -13.03 -12.41
N GLY A 109 -6.26 -13.55 -11.46
CA GLY A 109 -7.36 -12.83 -10.84
C GLY A 109 -6.80 -11.76 -9.90
N ASN A 110 -7.19 -10.50 -10.07
CA ASN A 110 -6.72 -9.43 -9.19
C ASN A 110 -7.72 -9.15 -8.07
N GLY A 111 -7.33 -9.47 -6.85
CA GLY A 111 -8.05 -9.16 -5.62
C GLY A 111 -7.53 -7.93 -4.86
N GLY A 112 -6.43 -7.31 -5.28
CA GLY A 112 -5.86 -6.17 -4.55
C GLY A 112 -6.72 -4.90 -4.68
N ILE A 113 -6.52 -3.97 -3.75
CA ILE A 113 -6.76 -2.56 -4.06
C ILE A 113 -5.87 -2.25 -5.26
N ALA A 114 -6.47 -1.90 -6.39
CA ALA A 114 -5.77 -1.76 -7.67
C ALA A 114 -4.55 -0.84 -7.50
N ALA A 115 -3.35 -1.45 -7.50
CA ALA A 115 -2.04 -0.80 -7.45
C ALA A 115 -1.56 -0.16 -6.12
N CYS A 116 -2.15 -0.45 -4.95
CA CYS A 116 -1.57 -0.01 -3.66
C CYS A 116 -1.26 -1.16 -2.69
N ASN A 117 -0.03 -1.17 -2.18
CA ASN A 117 0.41 -2.11 -1.16
C ASN A 117 -0.01 -1.61 0.23
N THR A 118 -1.07 -2.22 0.76
CA THR A 118 -1.62 -1.88 2.08
C THR A 118 -1.06 -2.73 3.22
N ALA A 119 -0.12 -3.65 2.97
CA ALA A 119 0.35 -4.61 3.96
C ALA A 119 1.09 -3.95 5.14
N ASN A 120 1.74 -2.80 4.90
CA ASN A 120 2.53 -2.08 5.90
C ASN A 120 2.08 -0.63 6.06
N VAL A 121 0.76 -0.39 6.03
CA VAL A 121 0.21 0.97 6.17
C VAL A 121 0.50 1.50 7.58
N PRO A 122 1.17 2.66 7.69
CA PRO A 122 1.40 3.33 8.96
C PRO A 122 0.10 3.65 9.70
N ALA A 123 0.14 3.60 11.03
CA ALA A 123 -0.99 4.00 11.86
C ALA A 123 -1.44 5.44 11.53
N GLY A 124 -2.73 5.60 11.25
CA GLY A 124 -3.35 6.89 10.93
C GLY A 124 -3.51 7.20 9.45
N LEU A 125 -2.93 6.40 8.54
CA LEU A 125 -3.31 6.43 7.12
C LEU A 125 -4.54 5.56 6.88
N VAL A 126 -5.44 6.05 6.03
CA VAL A 126 -6.68 5.39 5.64
C VAL A 126 -6.76 5.34 4.13
N PHE A 127 -6.99 4.14 3.61
CA PHE A 127 -7.17 3.87 2.19
C PHE A 127 -8.63 3.52 1.97
N THR A 128 -9.22 4.10 0.93
CA THR A 128 -10.55 3.71 0.42
C THR A 128 -10.44 3.54 -1.07
N GLN A 129 -11.17 2.58 -1.64
CA GLN A 129 -11.25 2.43 -3.09
C GLN A 129 -12.70 2.31 -3.51
N LYS A 130 -13.02 2.97 -4.63
CA LYS A 130 -14.24 2.76 -5.38
C LYS A 130 -13.89 2.73 -6.86
N ASP A 131 -14.18 1.62 -7.53
CA ASP A 131 -13.79 1.38 -8.92
C ASP A 131 -12.27 1.61 -9.09
N ASN A 132 -11.86 2.45 -10.04
CA ASN A 132 -10.46 2.78 -10.29
C ASN A 132 -9.97 3.99 -9.48
N VAL A 133 -10.74 4.46 -8.49
CA VAL A 133 -10.39 5.62 -7.67
C VAL A 133 -10.02 5.18 -6.26
N VAL A 134 -8.76 5.39 -5.90
CA VAL A 134 -8.22 5.21 -4.55
C VAL A 134 -8.14 6.57 -3.86
N ASN A 135 -8.60 6.68 -2.62
CA ASN A 135 -8.35 7.84 -1.78
C ASN A 135 -7.49 7.43 -0.58
N VAL A 136 -6.42 8.19 -0.36
CA VAL A 136 -5.48 8.04 0.75
C VAL A 136 -5.59 9.28 1.63
N THR A 137 -5.93 9.11 2.90
CA THR A 137 -6.08 10.26 3.82
C THR A 137 -5.57 9.95 5.21
N THR A 138 -5.21 11.00 5.96
CA THR A 138 -4.98 10.89 7.40
C THR A 138 -6.18 11.32 8.26
N ASN A 139 -7.35 11.50 7.64
CA ASN A 139 -8.59 11.94 8.29
C ASN A 139 -8.41 13.21 9.14
N GLY A 140 -7.62 14.17 8.65
CA GLY A 140 -7.34 15.44 9.32
C GLY A 140 -6.43 15.35 10.54
N ARG A 141 -5.82 14.19 10.82
CA ARG A 141 -4.80 14.04 11.87
C ARG A 141 -3.41 14.02 11.22
N CYS A 142 -2.44 14.65 11.86
CA CYS A 142 -1.06 14.60 11.39
C CYS A 142 -0.37 13.37 11.97
N ILE A 143 0.29 12.61 11.11
CA ILE A 143 0.99 11.38 11.48
C ILE A 143 2.50 11.59 11.41
N GLU A 144 3.27 10.80 12.17
CA GLU A 144 4.72 10.79 11.98
C GLU A 144 5.08 10.31 10.56
N ILE A 145 6.13 10.89 9.98
CA ILE A 145 6.58 10.48 8.64
C ILE A 145 6.91 8.98 8.66
N PRO A 146 6.27 8.19 7.80
CA PRO A 146 6.53 6.76 7.72
C PRO A 146 7.86 6.46 7.03
N SER A 147 8.43 5.28 7.34
CA SER A 147 9.68 4.81 6.74
C SER A 147 9.56 4.53 5.24
N ASN A 148 8.35 4.17 4.77
CA ASN A 148 8.00 4.12 3.36
C ASN A 148 6.93 5.18 3.09
N THR A 149 7.08 5.96 2.02
CA THR A 149 6.11 6.98 1.59
C THR A 149 5.43 6.63 0.26
N ASN A 150 5.85 5.54 -0.40
CA ASN A 150 5.28 5.07 -1.65
C ASN A 150 4.39 3.84 -1.41
N PHE A 151 3.12 4.09 -1.11
CA PHE A 151 2.14 3.04 -0.81
C PHE A 151 1.41 2.52 -2.04
N CYS A 152 1.49 3.23 -3.16
CA CYS A 152 0.91 2.84 -4.44
C CYS A 152 1.99 2.48 -5.46
N GLU A 153 3.02 1.78 -4.97
CA GLU A 153 4.14 1.32 -5.79
C GLU A 153 3.67 0.26 -6.79
N THR A 154 4.17 0.36 -8.03
CA THR A 154 3.92 -0.66 -9.03
C THR A 154 4.56 -1.97 -8.62
N PRO A 155 3.80 -3.07 -8.46
CA PRO A 155 4.37 -4.36 -8.13
C PRO A 155 5.23 -4.89 -9.28
N LYS A 156 6.32 -5.57 -8.94
CA LYS A 156 7.13 -6.30 -9.90
C LYS A 156 6.27 -7.32 -10.65
N GLN A 157 6.34 -7.33 -11.97
CA GLN A 157 5.63 -8.28 -12.81
C GLN A 157 6.50 -9.52 -13.10
N PRO A 158 5.93 -10.73 -13.05
CA PRO A 158 6.67 -11.97 -13.30
C PRO A 158 6.97 -12.19 -14.80
N ALA A 159 6.26 -11.50 -15.70
CA ALA A 159 6.41 -11.60 -17.14
C ALA A 159 6.01 -10.29 -17.85
N GLU A 160 6.41 -10.14 -19.10
CA GLU A 160 6.07 -9.00 -19.93
C GLU A 160 4.56 -8.93 -20.20
N THR A 161 3.90 -7.89 -19.70
CA THR A 161 2.45 -7.69 -19.90
C THR A 161 2.12 -6.99 -21.23
N GLY A 162 3.12 -6.36 -21.86
CA GLY A 162 2.93 -5.46 -23.01
C GLY A 162 2.19 -4.15 -22.72
N ILE A 163 1.87 -3.85 -21.46
CA ILE A 163 1.12 -2.65 -21.08
C ILE A 163 2.11 -1.55 -20.66
N SER A 164 2.02 -0.38 -21.28
CA SER A 164 2.77 0.82 -20.86
C SER A 164 1.81 1.84 -20.27
N VAL A 165 2.13 2.40 -19.11
CA VAL A 165 1.26 3.30 -18.37
C VAL A 165 2.00 4.60 -18.03
N LEU A 166 1.51 5.72 -18.56
CA LEU A 166 1.97 7.05 -18.15
C LEU A 166 1.15 7.51 -16.95
N SER A 167 1.84 7.85 -15.87
CA SER A 167 1.24 8.38 -14.66
C SER A 167 1.71 9.80 -14.39
N ALA A 168 0.79 10.65 -13.93
CA ALA A 168 1.04 12.05 -13.65
C ALA A 168 0.52 12.41 -12.26
N SER A 169 1.34 13.06 -11.43
CA SER A 169 0.91 13.69 -10.20
C SER A 169 0.55 15.16 -10.43
N SER A 170 -0.51 15.61 -9.75
CA SER A 170 -0.96 16.98 -9.70
C SER A 170 -1.17 17.38 -8.24
N VAL A 171 -0.36 18.31 -7.76
CA VAL A 171 -0.45 18.82 -6.38
C VAL A 171 -1.37 20.02 -6.37
N ALA A 172 -2.50 19.90 -5.66
CA ALA A 172 -3.50 20.97 -5.56
C ALA A 172 -3.10 21.99 -4.50
N THR A 173 -2.73 21.53 -3.31
CA THR A 173 -2.34 22.40 -2.19
C THR A 173 -1.23 21.77 -1.37
N THR A 174 -0.31 22.61 -0.90
CA THR A 174 0.68 22.26 0.11
C THR A 174 0.69 23.36 1.15
N THR A 175 0.46 23.03 2.42
CA THR A 175 0.41 23.99 3.51
C THR A 175 1.31 23.58 4.66
N TRP A 176 2.15 24.50 5.09
CA TRP A 176 3.00 24.37 6.26
C TRP A 176 2.38 25.10 7.45
N SER A 177 2.51 24.53 8.65
CA SER A 177 2.17 25.18 9.91
C SER A 177 3.26 24.93 10.95
N GLY A 178 3.34 25.78 11.97
CA GLY A 178 4.32 25.69 13.05
C GLY A 178 5.70 26.27 12.74
N ILE A 179 5.90 26.92 11.59
CA ILE A 179 7.12 27.67 11.26
C ILE A 179 6.73 29.05 10.72
N THR A 180 7.38 30.09 11.21
CA THR A 180 7.36 31.43 10.63
C THR A 180 8.79 31.83 10.29
N LEU A 181 9.02 32.24 9.05
CA LEU A 181 10.33 32.71 8.59
C LEU A 181 10.32 34.23 8.48
N SER A 182 11.35 34.87 9.02
CA SER A 182 11.54 36.33 8.98
C SER A 182 12.27 36.79 7.71
N ILE A 183 12.61 35.85 6.83
CA ILE A 183 13.26 36.08 5.53
C ILE A 183 12.25 35.88 4.40
N PRO A 184 12.41 36.57 3.25
CA PRO A 184 11.64 36.29 2.04
C PRO A 184 12.08 34.94 1.47
N PHE A 185 11.57 33.86 2.07
CA PHE A 185 11.77 32.49 1.63
C PHE A 185 10.39 31.86 1.41
N ASP A 186 10.19 31.29 0.23
CA ASP A 186 8.98 30.56 -0.10
C ASP A 186 9.17 29.06 0.23
N PRO A 187 8.52 28.55 1.29
CA PRO A 187 8.58 27.13 1.65
C PRO A 187 7.96 26.22 0.57
N SER A 188 7.33 26.78 -0.48
CA SER A 188 6.91 26.03 -1.66
C SER A 188 8.05 25.29 -2.37
N THR A 189 9.31 25.75 -2.22
CA THR A 189 10.51 25.06 -2.75
C THR A 189 10.73 23.66 -2.18
N PHE A 190 10.14 23.35 -1.01
CA PHE A 190 10.13 22.01 -0.41
C PHE A 190 8.86 21.22 -0.75
N SER A 191 7.98 21.74 -1.59
CA SER A 191 6.69 21.12 -1.90
C SER A 191 6.83 20.04 -2.96
N ALA A 192 5.92 19.06 -2.88
CA ALA A 192 5.75 18.07 -3.93
C ALA A 192 5.56 18.77 -5.28
N SER A 193 6.34 18.36 -6.28
CA SER A 193 6.24 18.86 -7.65
C SER A 193 5.37 17.93 -8.49
N ASN A 194 4.73 18.48 -9.52
CA ASN A 194 4.06 17.68 -10.53
C ASN A 194 5.10 16.89 -11.30
N VAL A 195 5.03 15.57 -11.20
CA VAL A 195 5.96 14.66 -11.88
C VAL A 195 5.19 13.69 -12.77
N LYS A 196 5.82 13.33 -13.88
CA LYS A 196 5.29 12.33 -14.81
C LYS A 196 6.23 11.13 -14.84
N HIS A 197 5.69 9.96 -14.56
CA HIS A 197 6.41 8.70 -14.53
C HIS A 197 5.74 7.72 -15.48
N CYS A 198 6.50 6.98 -16.29
CA CYS A 198 5.94 5.94 -17.13
C CYS A 198 6.43 4.55 -16.71
N THR A 199 5.53 3.59 -16.61
CA THR A 199 5.86 2.20 -16.30
C THR A 199 5.63 1.30 -17.50
N ILE A 200 6.67 0.56 -17.89
CA ILE A 200 6.64 -0.49 -18.92
C ILE A 200 6.31 -1.82 -18.25
N HIS A 201 5.52 -2.64 -18.94
CA HIS A 201 4.97 -3.90 -18.44
C HIS A 201 4.20 -3.72 -17.14
N ALA A 202 3.41 -2.66 -17.04
CA ALA A 202 2.56 -2.41 -15.89
C ALA A 202 1.48 -3.51 -15.75
N PRO A 203 0.98 -3.77 -14.54
CA PRO A 203 -0.23 -4.57 -14.36
C PRO A 203 -1.43 -3.86 -15.01
N ALA A 204 -2.40 -4.63 -15.51
CA ALA A 204 -3.56 -4.09 -16.23
C ALA A 204 -4.40 -3.13 -15.36
N GLU A 205 -4.38 -3.34 -14.05
CA GLU A 205 -5.13 -2.57 -13.06
C GLU A 205 -4.52 -1.20 -12.78
N GLN A 206 -3.28 -0.97 -13.22
CA GLN A 206 -2.69 0.36 -13.20
C GLN A 206 -3.14 1.20 -14.41
N ALA A 207 -3.80 0.61 -15.41
CA ALA A 207 -4.37 1.39 -16.50
C ALA A 207 -5.63 2.11 -16.01
N ASN A 208 -5.65 3.45 -16.06
CA ASN A 208 -6.79 4.30 -15.67
C ASN A 208 -7.05 4.37 -14.15
N LEU A 209 -6.01 4.19 -13.33
CA LEU A 209 -6.06 4.38 -11.89
C LEU A 209 -6.00 5.88 -11.54
N ILE A 210 -6.81 6.28 -10.56
CA ILE A 210 -6.77 7.61 -9.96
C ILE A 210 -6.50 7.44 -8.48
N VAL A 211 -5.44 8.06 -7.96
CA VAL A 211 -5.13 8.08 -6.52
C VAL A 211 -5.23 9.52 -6.03
N ASN A 212 -6.24 9.81 -5.22
CA ASN A 212 -6.34 11.07 -4.50
C ASN A 212 -5.67 10.93 -3.14
N THR A 213 -4.95 11.96 -2.73
CA THR A 213 -4.24 12.00 -1.45
C THR A 213 -4.62 13.28 -0.71
N ASP A 214 -4.87 13.15 0.59
CA ASP A 214 -5.10 14.25 1.53
C ASP A 214 -4.42 13.89 2.86
N ILE A 215 -3.13 14.19 2.95
CA ILE A 215 -2.24 13.66 3.98
C ILE A 215 -1.67 14.83 4.79
N CYS A 216 -1.79 14.76 6.12
CA CYS A 216 -1.00 15.59 7.03
C CYS A 216 0.14 14.80 7.68
N MET A 217 1.35 15.34 7.60
CA MET A 217 2.55 14.80 8.23
C MET A 217 3.05 15.73 9.34
N ASP A 218 3.47 15.15 10.46
CA ASP A 218 4.27 15.81 11.49
C ASP A 218 5.75 15.76 11.08
N MET A 219 6.28 16.94 10.79
CA MET A 219 7.64 17.17 10.30
C MET A 219 8.58 17.63 11.42
N THR A 220 8.10 17.69 12.68
CA THR A 220 8.81 18.32 13.80
C THR A 220 10.20 17.73 13.99
N LYS A 221 10.30 16.39 14.06
CA LYS A 221 11.57 15.69 14.29
C LYS A 221 12.57 15.87 13.15
N GLN A 222 12.07 15.97 11.92
CA GLN A 222 12.87 16.03 10.70
C GLN A 222 13.44 17.43 10.48
N LEU A 223 12.68 18.46 10.87
CA LEU A 223 13.09 19.85 10.71
C LEU A 223 13.75 20.45 11.95
N GLU A 224 13.62 19.84 13.14
CA GLU A 224 14.19 20.35 14.39
C GLU A 224 15.67 20.75 14.21
N ASN A 225 16.51 19.82 13.76
CA ASN A 225 17.95 20.08 13.57
C ASN A 225 18.23 21.03 12.40
N GLN A 226 17.39 21.04 11.36
CA GLN A 226 17.60 21.88 10.18
C GLN A 226 17.26 23.35 10.45
N LEU A 227 16.30 23.62 11.34
CA LEU A 227 15.86 24.97 11.66
C LEU A 227 16.69 25.63 12.77
N MET A 228 17.38 24.86 13.62
CA MET A 228 18.20 25.40 14.72
C MET A 228 19.15 26.54 14.31
N PRO A 229 19.90 26.46 13.19
CA PRO A 229 20.77 27.56 12.76
C PRO A 229 20.00 28.84 12.40
N LEU A 230 18.78 28.71 11.86
CA LEU A 230 17.93 29.85 11.49
C LEU A 230 17.29 30.48 12.72
N ILE A 231 16.85 29.66 13.68
CA ILE A 231 16.33 30.11 14.97
C ILE A 231 17.41 30.88 15.75
N ALA A 232 18.64 30.34 15.81
CA ALA A 232 19.76 30.98 16.49
C ALA A 232 20.12 32.37 15.90
N GLN A 233 19.84 32.57 14.62
CA GLN A 233 20.03 33.85 13.93
C GLN A 233 18.80 34.77 14.00
N GLY A 234 17.71 34.38 14.68
CA GLY A 234 16.46 35.14 14.73
C GLY A 234 15.69 35.17 13.41
N LEU A 235 16.03 34.30 12.46
CA LEU A 235 15.46 34.26 11.11
C LEU A 235 14.25 33.31 10.99
N ALA A 236 14.01 32.49 12.01
CA ALA A 236 12.88 31.58 12.09
C ALA A 236 12.30 31.52 13.50
N THR A 237 10.98 31.41 13.60
CA THR A 237 10.26 31.08 14.83
C THR A 237 9.54 29.76 14.62
N VAL A 238 9.69 28.82 15.56
CA VAL A 238 9.06 27.50 15.51
C VAL A 238 8.03 27.39 16.63
N THR A 239 6.85 26.88 16.30
CA THR A 239 5.77 26.57 17.24
C THR A 239 5.31 25.14 16.96
N PRO A 240 5.83 24.14 17.70
CA PRO A 240 5.46 22.74 17.46
C PRO A 240 3.96 22.47 17.68
N PRO A 241 3.38 21.48 16.98
CA PRO A 241 4.03 20.65 15.97
C PRO A 241 4.23 21.40 14.64
N ILE A 242 5.35 21.12 13.97
CA ILE A 242 5.56 21.53 12.59
C ILE A 242 4.81 20.53 11.71
N THR A 243 3.85 20.99 10.92
CA THR A 243 3.01 20.10 10.10
C THR A 243 3.03 20.50 8.64
N LEU A 244 2.92 19.49 7.77
CA LEU A 244 2.83 19.61 6.33
C LEU A 244 1.56 18.89 5.87
N THR A 245 0.61 19.62 5.31
CA THR A 245 -0.58 19.04 4.67
C THR A 245 -0.46 19.16 3.17
N THR A 246 -0.68 18.05 2.47
CA THR A 246 -0.61 17.99 1.00
C THR A 246 -1.87 17.34 0.45
N GLN A 247 -2.45 17.99 -0.55
CA GLN A 247 -3.52 17.42 -1.38
C GLN A 247 -3.00 17.23 -2.79
N SER A 248 -3.07 16.00 -3.30
CA SER A 248 -2.61 15.69 -4.65
C SER A 248 -3.42 14.57 -5.29
N THR A 249 -3.49 14.59 -6.61
CA THR A 249 -4.10 13.54 -7.42
C THR A 249 -3.07 12.97 -8.36
N PHE A 250 -2.93 11.65 -8.34
CA PHE A 250 -2.15 10.87 -9.29
C PHE A 250 -3.12 10.19 -10.27
N GLN A 251 -2.87 10.33 -11.56
CA GLN A 251 -3.67 9.70 -12.61
C GLN A 251 -2.78 8.90 -13.53
N SER A 252 -3.22 7.71 -13.90
CA SER A 252 -2.51 6.85 -14.83
C SER A 252 -3.34 6.59 -16.09
N GLN A 253 -2.69 6.49 -17.24
CA GLN A 253 -3.32 6.19 -18.52
C GLN A 253 -2.42 5.26 -19.34
N GLN A 254 -3.02 4.34 -20.07
CA GLN A 254 -2.26 3.49 -20.97
C GLN A 254 -1.72 4.31 -22.16
N VAL A 255 -0.47 4.07 -22.52
CA VAL A 255 0.21 4.70 -23.66
C VAL A 255 0.82 3.62 -24.56
N ALA A 256 1.07 3.96 -25.82
CA ALA A 256 1.66 3.03 -26.77
C ALA A 256 3.15 2.75 -26.47
N ASP A 257 3.90 3.80 -26.09
CA ASP A 257 5.33 3.72 -25.80
C ASP A 257 5.71 4.77 -24.75
N CYS A 258 6.35 4.33 -23.66
CA CYS A 258 6.83 5.21 -22.60
C CYS A 258 7.91 6.20 -23.08
N PHE A 259 8.80 5.80 -24.01
CA PHE A 259 9.89 6.64 -24.49
C PHE A 259 9.43 7.79 -25.39
N ALA A 260 8.22 7.67 -25.96
CA ALA A 260 7.58 8.70 -26.75
C ALA A 260 6.76 9.72 -25.92
N THR A 261 6.71 9.57 -24.60
CA THR A 261 5.92 10.45 -23.72
C THR A 261 6.70 11.64 -23.17
N ASP A 262 6.00 12.52 -22.46
CA ASP A 262 6.61 13.59 -21.67
C ASP A 262 6.94 13.19 -20.23
N ALA A 263 7.03 11.88 -19.94
CA ALA A 263 7.53 11.40 -18.66
C ALA A 263 8.95 11.92 -18.36
N THR A 264 9.22 12.20 -17.09
CA THR A 264 10.57 12.55 -16.61
C THR A 264 11.36 11.31 -16.21
N THR A 265 10.65 10.20 -15.94
CA THR A 265 11.23 8.92 -15.54
C THR A 265 10.47 7.75 -16.17
N ILE A 266 11.18 6.66 -16.45
CA ILE A 266 10.61 5.41 -16.94
C ILE A 266 11.07 4.28 -16.03
N TYR A 267 10.19 3.35 -15.70
CA TYR A 267 10.48 2.13 -14.94
C TYR A 267 10.00 0.91 -15.72
N ASN A 268 10.77 -0.18 -15.75
CA ASN A 268 10.33 -1.47 -16.26
C ASN A 268 9.95 -2.38 -15.10
N ALA A 269 8.67 -2.76 -15.00
CA ALA A 269 8.16 -3.56 -13.88
C ALA A 269 8.63 -5.03 -13.88
N VAL A 270 9.20 -5.53 -14.98
CA VAL A 270 9.75 -6.89 -15.08
C VAL A 270 11.23 -6.90 -14.74
N THR A 271 12.02 -6.09 -15.45
CA THR A 271 13.48 -6.05 -15.32
C THR A 271 13.95 -5.15 -14.17
N GLN A 272 13.08 -4.28 -13.66
CA GLN A 272 13.37 -3.26 -12.65
C GLN A 272 14.35 -2.18 -13.11
N GLU A 273 14.59 -2.08 -14.42
CA GLU A 273 15.39 -1.02 -15.02
C GLU A 273 14.68 0.33 -14.94
N MET A 274 15.48 1.39 -14.83
CA MET A 274 15.02 2.77 -14.66
C MET A 274 15.76 3.69 -15.63
N TRP A 275 15.03 4.66 -16.18
CA TRP A 275 15.58 5.73 -17.02
C TRP A 275 15.12 7.10 -16.52
N ILE A 276 15.98 8.09 -16.67
CA ILE A 276 15.68 9.51 -16.40
C ILE A 276 15.80 10.30 -17.70
N LYS A 277 14.87 11.23 -17.92
CA LYS A 277 14.90 12.15 -19.05
C LYS A 277 15.87 13.31 -18.78
N GLY A 278 16.84 13.48 -19.67
CA GLY A 278 17.71 14.65 -19.74
C GLY A 278 17.63 15.33 -21.11
N ASP A 279 18.52 16.29 -21.36
CA ASP A 279 18.52 17.13 -22.57
C ASP A 279 18.72 16.33 -23.87
N GLY A 280 19.31 15.12 -23.77
CA GLY A 280 19.55 14.20 -24.90
C GLY A 280 18.57 13.03 -25.02
N GLY A 281 17.49 13.01 -24.22
CA GLY A 281 16.56 11.88 -24.14
C GLY A 281 16.68 11.08 -22.84
N PHE A 282 16.27 9.81 -22.87
CA PHE A 282 16.26 8.94 -21.69
C PHE A 282 17.59 8.19 -21.51
N THR A 283 18.17 8.30 -20.31
CA THR A 283 19.40 7.59 -19.92
C THR A 283 19.07 6.56 -18.84
N LYS A 284 19.50 5.31 -19.03
CA LYS A 284 19.36 4.22 -18.05
C LYS A 284 20.26 4.49 -16.84
N ILE A 285 19.76 4.31 -15.62
CA ILE A 285 20.48 4.71 -14.38
C ILE A 285 20.82 3.55 -13.43
N ASN A 286 20.28 2.36 -13.64
CA ASN A 286 20.57 1.16 -12.84
C ASN A 286 20.78 -0.04 -13.77
N ASN A 287 21.53 -1.05 -13.31
CA ASN A 287 21.83 -2.26 -14.09
C ASN A 287 20.86 -3.39 -13.82
#